data_AF-A0A524IP81-F1
#
_entry.id   AF-A0A524IP81-F1
#
_cell.length_a   1.000
_cell.length_b   1.000
_cell.length_c   1.000
_cell.angle_alpha   90.00
_cell.angle_beta   90.00
_cell.angle_gamma   90.00
#
_symmetry.space_group_name_H-M   'P 1'
#
loop_
_entity.id
_entity.type
_entity.pdbx_description
1 polymer ?
#
loop_
_entity_poly.entity_id
_entity_poly.type
_entity_poly.pdbx_seq_one_letter_code
_entity_poly.pdbx_strand_id
1 'polypeptide(L)'
;VSMAVTSRGLELGRLDGFLRTDLSLRRIERRLLEDPLSLTVAVDSMPLDALGLGFSTIRDVSGYARGRVEVTGEPSALLFDGDTQIHRTEMFVPGLGIRLEGIEGRVVFAGALARIDTLSIRSSAGGSADVKGTLRLEQLSDIGLDLVLTADRFRGLDRRTASVRLDGQGKLAGSSLSPVLTGRFRLSEGDIRTERFLRHRQAVDLSDPAIYALIDTSAVMEQRLFAITRNAFLQNLRVESQFDIGPALWLRSEGLEVELAGELDVRMNRAAGEFVAFGTVRLPRGSFRYSFGSSTDISSLLSRQLQISRGTVIFVGSPGMDPNLDIDAVFRTRSDLGPLEVAVHVGGTSLAPTMTTSSTPPLPEPERICYLLFSSPCLGAGAEGGQFAASIVREGLLGQVGNQSSQVLVGGVGLVDYLDIRSSGTGTTGLGGVATGSLLYGTEVEIGRYLTPNIFVRATQPLGGFLPGAAVEWSFLPDWRLEFGTEDRARRYSAYGNSLDVFSNRTWGLMLFRQWDF
;
A
#
# COMPACT_ATOMS: atom_id res chain seq x y z
N VAL A 1 -14.55 -46.02 -30.06
CA VAL A 1 -15.18 -45.54 -28.82
C VAL A 1 -16.46 -44.80 -29.19
N SER A 2 -17.59 -45.23 -28.66
CA SER A 2 -18.88 -44.53 -28.77
C SER A 2 -19.37 -44.36 -27.34
N MET A 3 -19.46 -43.12 -26.87
CA MET A 3 -19.84 -42.79 -25.50
C MET A 3 -20.94 -41.74 -25.53
N ALA A 4 -22.03 -42.01 -24.82
CA ALA A 4 -23.06 -41.01 -24.53
C ALA A 4 -22.77 -40.41 -23.14
N VAL A 5 -22.74 -39.09 -23.04
CA VAL A 5 -22.63 -38.38 -21.77
C VAL A 5 -24.05 -38.10 -21.29
N THR A 6 -24.47 -38.76 -20.22
CA THR A 6 -25.82 -38.60 -19.66
C THR A 6 -25.77 -37.98 -18.26
N SER A 7 -26.68 -37.05 -17.95
CA SER A 7 -26.91 -36.56 -16.58
C SER A 7 -28.39 -36.65 -16.24
N ARG A 8 -28.71 -37.26 -15.10
CA ARG A 8 -30.09 -37.47 -14.62
C ARG A 8 -31.03 -38.10 -15.66
N GLY A 9 -30.51 -39.00 -16.50
CA GLY A 9 -31.28 -39.70 -17.55
C GLY A 9 -31.46 -38.94 -18.86
N LEU A 10 -30.92 -37.72 -18.99
CA LEU A 10 -30.91 -36.95 -20.25
C LEU A 10 -29.54 -37.09 -20.91
N GLU A 11 -29.53 -37.35 -22.22
CA GLU A 11 -28.32 -37.32 -23.06
C GLU A 11 -27.88 -35.86 -23.26
N LEU A 12 -26.71 -35.52 -22.74
CA LEU A 12 -26.11 -34.18 -22.80
C LEU A 12 -25.22 -34.02 -24.05
N GLY A 13 -24.70 -35.13 -24.56
CA GLY A 13 -23.89 -35.18 -25.75
C GLY A 13 -23.39 -36.58 -26.06
N ARG A 14 -22.80 -36.72 -27.23
CA ARG A 14 -22.30 -37.96 -27.81
C ARG A 14 -20.88 -37.75 -28.33
N LEU A 15 -20.00 -38.68 -27.97
CA LEU A 15 -18.62 -38.76 -28.44
C LEU A 15 -18.48 -40.06 -29.24
N ASP A 16 -18.24 -39.91 -30.54
CA ASP A 16 -18.03 -41.03 -31.45
C ASP A 16 -16.66 -40.92 -32.10
N GLY A 17 -15.91 -42.01 -32.19
CA GLY A 17 -14.69 -42.03 -32.96
C GLY A 17 -13.74 -43.16 -32.60
N PHE A 18 -12.48 -43.03 -33.00
CA PHE A 18 -11.44 -43.99 -32.68
C PHE A 18 -10.19 -43.28 -32.17
N LEU A 19 -9.60 -43.85 -31.12
CA LEU A 19 -8.31 -43.46 -30.56
C LEU A 19 -7.51 -44.75 -30.36
N ARG A 20 -6.21 -44.71 -30.66
CA ARG A 20 -5.32 -45.85 -30.44
C ARG A 20 -4.51 -45.60 -29.18
N THR A 21 -4.55 -46.54 -28.24
CA THR A 21 -3.87 -46.46 -26.96
C THR A 21 -3.14 -47.75 -26.64
N ASP A 22 -1.95 -47.63 -26.06
CA ASP A 22 -1.20 -48.75 -25.49
C ASP A 22 -1.77 -49.10 -24.10
N LEU A 23 -2.47 -50.23 -24.06
CA LEU A 23 -3.10 -50.80 -22.87
C LEU A 23 -2.15 -51.70 -22.06
N SER A 24 -0.85 -51.69 -22.34
CA SER A 24 0.09 -52.47 -21.55
C SER A 24 0.06 -52.06 -20.07
N LEU A 25 0.20 -53.06 -19.20
CA LEU A 25 0.27 -52.90 -17.75
C LEU A 25 1.66 -52.41 -17.29
N ARG A 26 2.53 -52.08 -18.23
CA ARG A 26 3.90 -51.61 -17.99
C ARG A 26 3.87 -50.10 -17.82
N ARG A 27 4.84 -49.55 -17.08
CA ARG A 27 5.05 -48.10 -17.04
C ARG A 27 5.66 -47.69 -18.38
N ILE A 28 4.86 -47.03 -19.21
CA ILE A 28 5.27 -46.47 -20.50
C ILE A 28 5.17 -44.94 -20.45
N GLU A 29 6.05 -44.26 -21.17
CA GLU A 29 6.12 -42.78 -21.17
C GLU A 29 4.88 -42.14 -21.81
N ARG A 30 4.29 -42.78 -22.82
CA ARG A 30 3.07 -42.31 -23.51
C ARG A 30 2.10 -43.47 -23.76
N ARG A 31 0.85 -43.33 -23.30
CA ARG A 31 -0.23 -44.31 -23.54
C ARG A 31 -1.06 -44.02 -24.80
N LEU A 32 -1.10 -42.78 -25.28
CA LEU A 32 -1.71 -42.45 -26.57
C LEU A 32 -0.68 -42.68 -27.68
N LEU A 33 -1.08 -43.43 -28.70
CA LEU A 33 -0.26 -43.71 -29.88
C LEU A 33 -0.31 -42.52 -30.85
N GLU A 34 0.75 -42.33 -31.65
CA GLU A 34 0.90 -41.22 -32.60
C GLU A 34 0.04 -41.35 -33.87
N ASP A 35 -0.81 -42.38 -33.95
CA ASP A 35 -1.75 -42.53 -35.05
C ASP A 35 -2.81 -41.42 -35.05
N PRO A 36 -3.32 -41.02 -36.24
CA PRO A 36 -4.34 -39.99 -36.33
C PRO A 36 -5.61 -40.43 -35.60
N LEU A 37 -6.04 -39.64 -34.62
CA LEU A 37 -7.34 -39.78 -33.98
C LEU A 37 -8.41 -39.14 -34.87
N SER A 38 -9.64 -39.62 -34.75
CA SER A 38 -10.83 -38.96 -35.28
C SER A 38 -11.93 -39.13 -34.26
N LEU A 39 -12.39 -38.01 -33.70
CA LEU A 39 -13.40 -37.93 -32.66
C LEU A 39 -14.42 -36.86 -33.05
N THR A 40 -15.65 -37.25 -33.24
CA THR A 40 -16.79 -36.33 -33.31
C THR A 40 -17.34 -36.12 -31.92
N VAL A 41 -17.37 -34.88 -31.47
CA VAL A 41 -18.01 -34.45 -30.23
C VAL A 41 -19.24 -33.63 -30.60
N ALA A 42 -20.43 -34.18 -30.37
CA ALA A 42 -21.69 -33.47 -30.55
C ALA A 42 -22.36 -33.29 -29.19
N VAL A 43 -22.62 -32.05 -28.79
CA VAL A 43 -23.18 -31.72 -27.49
C VAL A 43 -24.39 -30.83 -27.64
N ASP A 44 -25.47 -31.18 -26.95
CA ASP A 44 -26.70 -30.36 -26.93
C ASP A 44 -26.76 -29.45 -25.72
N SER A 45 -26.25 -29.93 -24.58
CA SER A 45 -26.28 -29.20 -23.30
C SER A 45 -25.14 -29.65 -22.39
N MET A 46 -23.92 -29.75 -22.92
CA MET A 46 -22.76 -30.17 -22.13
C MET A 46 -22.48 -29.15 -21.02
N PRO A 47 -22.55 -29.56 -19.74
CA PRO A 47 -22.19 -28.70 -18.62
C PRO A 47 -20.73 -28.24 -18.72
N LEU A 48 -20.48 -26.98 -18.41
CA LEU A 48 -19.14 -26.38 -18.47
C LEU A 48 -18.39 -26.42 -17.14
N ASP A 49 -18.97 -27.01 -16.10
CA ASP A 49 -18.36 -27.21 -14.80
C ASP A 49 -17.03 -27.98 -14.88
N ALA A 50 -16.94 -28.96 -15.79
CA ALA A 50 -15.70 -29.68 -16.07
C ALA A 50 -14.55 -28.79 -16.59
N LEU A 51 -14.84 -27.67 -17.26
CA LEU A 51 -13.80 -26.73 -17.72
C LEU A 51 -13.07 -26.07 -16.55
N GLY A 52 -13.74 -25.88 -15.41
CA GLY A 52 -13.14 -25.32 -14.20
C GLY A 52 -11.98 -26.14 -13.63
N LEU A 53 -11.88 -27.43 -13.99
CA LEU A 53 -10.79 -28.31 -13.54
C LEU A 53 -9.46 -28.04 -14.27
N GLY A 54 -9.51 -27.46 -15.47
CA GLY A 54 -8.33 -27.20 -16.30
C GLY A 54 -7.67 -25.83 -16.07
N PHE A 55 -8.41 -24.87 -15.49
CA PHE A 55 -7.97 -23.47 -15.41
C PHE A 55 -7.95 -22.97 -13.97
N SER A 56 -6.75 -22.82 -13.39
CA SER A 56 -6.58 -22.30 -12.02
C SER A 56 -6.96 -20.81 -11.85
N THR A 57 -7.18 -20.09 -12.96
CA THR A 57 -7.58 -18.67 -12.98
C THR A 57 -9.04 -18.46 -12.61
N ILE A 58 -9.89 -19.47 -12.78
CA ILE A 58 -11.34 -19.39 -12.64
C ILE A 58 -11.86 -20.47 -11.68
N ARG A 59 -13.00 -20.21 -11.03
CA ARG A 59 -13.70 -21.14 -10.14
C ARG A 59 -15.20 -21.06 -10.37
N ASP A 60 -15.94 -22.02 -9.81
CA ASP A 60 -17.41 -22.06 -9.83
C ASP A 60 -17.99 -21.89 -11.24
N VAL A 61 -17.38 -22.57 -12.22
CA VAL A 61 -17.84 -22.51 -13.61
C VAL A 61 -19.18 -23.22 -13.71
N SER A 62 -20.17 -22.55 -14.27
CA SER A 62 -21.48 -23.11 -14.60
C SER A 62 -21.96 -22.60 -15.96
N GLY A 63 -23.01 -23.21 -16.50
CA GLY A 63 -23.49 -22.97 -17.86
C GLY A 63 -23.39 -24.22 -18.73
N TYR A 64 -23.72 -24.09 -20.00
CA TYR A 64 -23.65 -25.20 -20.94
C TYR A 64 -23.16 -24.76 -22.33
N ALA A 65 -22.51 -25.69 -23.01
CA ALA A 65 -22.16 -25.58 -24.40
C ALA A 65 -23.07 -26.44 -25.28
N ARG A 66 -23.36 -25.93 -26.47
CA ARG A 66 -24.06 -26.63 -27.53
C ARG A 66 -23.24 -26.52 -28.81
N GLY A 67 -23.02 -27.62 -29.51
CA GLY A 67 -22.19 -27.57 -30.71
C GLY A 67 -21.82 -28.94 -31.22
N ARG A 68 -21.14 -28.94 -32.36
CA ARG A 68 -20.55 -30.13 -32.95
C ARG A 68 -19.16 -29.77 -33.40
N VAL A 69 -18.17 -30.47 -32.86
CA VAL A 69 -16.75 -30.31 -33.21
C VAL A 69 -16.19 -31.66 -33.59
N GLU A 70 -15.60 -31.75 -34.77
CA GLU A 70 -14.78 -32.87 -35.19
C GLU A 70 -13.33 -32.59 -34.83
N VAL A 71 -12.69 -33.52 -34.14
CA VAL A 71 -11.28 -33.47 -33.74
C VAL A 71 -10.56 -34.56 -34.51
N THR A 72 -9.56 -34.19 -35.31
CA THR A 72 -8.78 -35.11 -36.13
C THR A 72 -7.28 -34.87 -35.99
N GLY A 73 -6.45 -35.77 -36.52
CA GLY A 73 -5.00 -35.61 -36.56
C GLY A 73 -4.28 -36.32 -35.41
N GLU A 74 -2.98 -36.08 -35.28
CA GLU A 74 -2.16 -36.72 -34.24
C GLU A 74 -2.42 -36.03 -32.88
N PRO A 75 -2.29 -36.73 -31.73
CA PRO A 75 -2.43 -36.11 -30.41
C PRO A 75 -1.55 -34.87 -30.17
N SER A 76 -0.42 -34.77 -30.87
CA SER A 76 0.50 -33.62 -30.88
C SER A 76 0.13 -32.50 -31.84
N ALA A 77 -0.79 -32.75 -32.79
CA ALA A 77 -1.16 -31.84 -33.86
C ALA A 77 -2.65 -32.01 -34.22
N LEU A 78 -3.51 -31.65 -33.28
CA LEU A 78 -4.96 -31.80 -33.43
C LEU A 78 -5.54 -30.70 -34.33
N LEU A 79 -6.48 -31.11 -35.17
CA LEU A 79 -7.28 -30.25 -36.04
C LEU A 79 -8.74 -30.30 -35.58
N PHE A 80 -9.38 -29.14 -35.53
CA PHE A 80 -10.74 -28.94 -35.03
C PHE A 80 -11.60 -28.35 -36.15
N ASP A 81 -12.76 -28.93 -36.43
CA ASP A 81 -13.71 -28.40 -37.41
C ASP A 81 -15.13 -28.40 -36.84
N GLY A 82 -15.88 -27.33 -37.09
CA GLY A 82 -17.26 -27.16 -36.62
C GLY A 82 -17.46 -25.93 -35.74
N ASP A 83 -18.48 -25.94 -34.88
CA ASP A 83 -18.78 -24.80 -34.04
C ASP A 83 -19.42 -25.15 -32.70
N THR A 84 -19.20 -24.27 -31.74
CA THR A 84 -19.72 -24.37 -30.37
C THR A 84 -20.29 -23.02 -29.94
N GLN A 85 -21.52 -23.06 -29.43
CA GLN A 85 -22.20 -21.97 -28.76
C GLN A 85 -22.11 -22.16 -27.24
N ILE A 86 -21.82 -21.06 -26.54
CA ILE A 86 -21.73 -21.01 -25.09
C ILE A 86 -22.94 -20.23 -24.60
N HIS A 87 -23.64 -20.78 -23.60
CA HIS A 87 -24.87 -20.18 -23.08
C HIS A 87 -24.89 -20.13 -21.56
N ARG A 88 -25.39 -19.00 -21.03
CA ARG A 88 -25.64 -18.80 -19.59
C ARG A 88 -24.44 -19.20 -18.73
N THR A 89 -23.25 -18.87 -19.20
CA THR A 89 -22.02 -19.25 -18.52
C THR A 89 -21.70 -18.24 -17.43
N GLU A 90 -21.33 -18.75 -16.27
CA GLU A 90 -20.91 -17.96 -15.12
C GLU A 90 -19.62 -18.53 -14.56
N MET A 91 -18.73 -17.66 -14.09
CA MET A 91 -17.48 -18.07 -13.47
C MET A 91 -16.99 -17.00 -12.49
N PHE A 92 -16.34 -17.44 -11.41
CA PHE A 92 -15.67 -16.54 -10.47
C PHE A 92 -14.19 -16.42 -10.80
N VAL A 93 -13.65 -15.21 -10.82
CA VAL A 93 -12.22 -14.94 -11.06
C VAL A 93 -11.56 -14.49 -9.76
N PRO A 94 -10.93 -15.40 -8.98
CA PRO A 94 -10.47 -15.08 -7.63
C PRO A 94 -9.42 -13.97 -7.58
N GLY A 95 -8.55 -13.90 -8.61
CA GLY A 95 -7.53 -12.86 -8.72
C GLY A 95 -8.12 -11.45 -8.84
N LEU A 96 -9.32 -11.33 -9.42
CA LEU A 96 -10.01 -10.06 -9.65
C LEU A 96 -11.12 -9.80 -8.64
N GLY A 97 -11.56 -10.83 -7.91
CA GLY A 97 -12.65 -10.73 -6.93
C GLY A 97 -14.04 -10.54 -7.54
N ILE A 98 -14.18 -10.70 -8.86
CA ILE A 98 -15.43 -10.53 -9.60
C ILE A 98 -16.02 -11.87 -10.03
N ARG A 99 -17.35 -11.92 -10.14
CA ARG A 99 -18.07 -12.98 -10.84
C ARG A 99 -18.43 -12.46 -12.23
N LEU A 100 -18.09 -13.24 -13.25
CA LEU A 100 -18.48 -13.01 -14.62
C LEU A 100 -19.75 -13.81 -14.89
N GLU A 101 -20.74 -13.19 -15.48
CA GLU A 101 -22.10 -13.71 -15.61
C GLU A 101 -22.66 -13.47 -17.01
N GLY A 102 -23.65 -14.28 -17.39
CA GLY A 102 -24.31 -14.17 -18.69
C GLY A 102 -23.33 -14.23 -19.85
N ILE A 103 -22.29 -15.07 -19.73
CA ILE A 103 -21.29 -15.25 -20.77
C ILE A 103 -21.93 -16.05 -21.90
N GLU A 104 -22.03 -15.43 -23.07
CA GLU A 104 -22.67 -15.99 -24.24
C GLU A 104 -21.90 -15.65 -25.52
N GLY A 105 -21.82 -16.60 -26.45
CA GLY A 105 -21.11 -16.39 -27.71
C GLY A 105 -20.98 -17.65 -28.55
N ARG A 106 -20.40 -17.48 -29.74
CA ARG A 106 -20.12 -18.55 -30.68
C ARG A 106 -18.62 -18.63 -30.99
N VAL A 107 -18.10 -19.85 -30.99
CA VAL A 107 -16.74 -20.19 -31.39
C VAL A 107 -16.81 -21.11 -32.60
N VAL A 108 -16.17 -20.72 -33.69
CA VAL A 108 -16.07 -21.51 -34.93
C VAL A 108 -14.66 -22.06 -35.04
N PHE A 109 -14.52 -23.37 -35.21
CA PHE A 109 -13.26 -24.07 -35.35
C PHE A 109 -13.00 -24.40 -36.81
N ALA A 110 -11.78 -24.15 -37.28
CA ALA A 110 -11.33 -24.49 -38.62
C ALA A 110 -9.84 -24.87 -38.57
N GLY A 111 -9.55 -26.17 -38.59
CA GLY A 111 -8.20 -26.70 -38.40
C GLY A 111 -7.66 -26.36 -37.01
N ALA A 112 -6.48 -25.76 -36.93
CA ALA A 112 -5.87 -25.34 -35.67
C ALA A 112 -6.30 -23.93 -35.21
N LEU A 113 -7.32 -23.33 -35.84
CA LEU A 113 -7.79 -21.98 -35.51
C LEU A 113 -9.21 -22.04 -34.93
N ALA A 114 -9.41 -21.39 -33.78
CA ALA A 114 -10.74 -21.12 -33.24
C ALA A 114 -11.04 -19.63 -33.30
N ARG A 115 -12.16 -19.26 -33.93
CA ARG A 115 -12.59 -17.88 -34.13
C ARG A 115 -13.78 -17.57 -33.25
N ILE A 116 -13.65 -16.53 -32.44
CA ILE A 116 -14.68 -16.01 -31.55
C ILE A 116 -15.35 -14.84 -32.28
N ASP A 117 -16.63 -14.98 -32.64
CA ASP A 117 -17.41 -13.92 -33.29
C ASP A 117 -17.57 -12.73 -32.34
N THR A 118 -18.25 -12.97 -31.22
CA THR A 118 -18.39 -12.07 -30.08
C THR A 118 -18.75 -12.94 -28.89
N LEU A 119 -18.03 -12.74 -27.80
CA LEU A 119 -18.29 -13.31 -26.49
C LEU A 119 -18.65 -12.15 -25.56
N SER A 120 -19.94 -12.02 -25.25
CA SER A 120 -20.44 -10.97 -24.36
C SER A 120 -20.38 -11.45 -22.91
N ILE A 121 -19.94 -10.57 -22.02
CA ILE A 121 -19.65 -10.85 -20.62
C ILE A 121 -20.24 -9.72 -19.77
N ARG A 122 -20.92 -10.07 -18.67
CA ARG A 122 -21.31 -9.10 -17.64
C ARG A 122 -20.52 -9.34 -16.37
N SER A 123 -20.19 -8.27 -15.65
CA SER A 123 -19.62 -8.37 -14.30
C SER A 123 -20.75 -8.29 -13.27
N SER A 124 -20.75 -9.18 -12.29
CA SER A 124 -21.66 -9.14 -11.14
C SER A 124 -21.57 -7.81 -10.37
N ALA A 125 -20.42 -7.13 -10.47
CA ALA A 125 -20.16 -5.85 -9.85
C ALA A 125 -20.53 -4.65 -10.74
N GLY A 126 -20.99 -4.91 -11.97
CA GLY A 126 -21.54 -3.93 -12.90
C GLY A 126 -20.77 -3.77 -14.21
N GLY A 127 -21.48 -3.39 -15.28
CA GLY A 127 -20.94 -3.17 -16.62
C GLY A 127 -20.79 -4.45 -17.46
N SER A 128 -20.33 -4.27 -18.69
CA SER A 128 -20.20 -5.33 -19.69
C SER A 128 -18.89 -5.24 -20.46
N ALA A 129 -18.43 -6.38 -20.95
CA ALA A 129 -17.29 -6.48 -21.84
C ALA A 129 -17.60 -7.45 -22.98
N ASP A 130 -17.05 -7.16 -24.15
CA ASP A 130 -17.10 -8.04 -25.32
C ASP A 130 -15.69 -8.46 -25.72
N VAL A 131 -15.56 -9.74 -26.08
CA VAL A 131 -14.31 -10.32 -26.58
C VAL A 131 -14.55 -10.90 -27.97
N LYS A 132 -13.68 -10.57 -28.93
CA LYS A 132 -13.71 -11.12 -30.29
C LYS A 132 -12.30 -11.39 -30.79
N GLY A 133 -12.13 -12.31 -31.74
CA GLY A 133 -10.82 -12.57 -32.34
C GLY A 133 -10.57 -14.05 -32.54
N THR A 134 -9.31 -14.47 -32.43
CA THR A 134 -8.90 -15.84 -32.72
C THR A 134 -8.00 -16.42 -31.64
N LEU A 135 -8.11 -17.74 -31.48
CA LEU A 135 -7.24 -18.59 -30.69
C LEU A 135 -6.54 -19.57 -31.64
N ARG A 136 -5.23 -19.71 -31.51
CA ARG A 136 -4.45 -20.70 -32.25
C ARG A 136 -4.20 -21.91 -31.33
N LEU A 137 -4.64 -23.08 -31.78
CA LEU A 137 -4.77 -24.31 -31.02
C LEU A 137 -3.75 -25.38 -31.43
N GLU A 138 -2.65 -25.01 -32.10
CA GLU A 138 -1.61 -25.96 -32.51
C GLU A 138 -1.04 -26.71 -31.30
N GLN A 139 -0.97 -26.03 -30.15
CA GLN A 139 -0.55 -26.61 -28.89
C GLN A 139 -1.53 -26.23 -27.76
N LEU A 140 -2.36 -27.18 -27.32
CA LEU A 140 -3.39 -26.94 -26.30
C LEU A 140 -2.82 -26.51 -24.93
N SER A 141 -1.56 -26.83 -24.66
CA SER A 141 -0.84 -26.39 -23.46
C SER A 141 -0.33 -24.95 -23.56
N ASP A 142 -0.23 -24.38 -24.77
CA ASP A 142 0.14 -22.98 -24.98
C ASP A 142 -0.64 -22.35 -26.15
N ILE A 143 -1.87 -21.95 -25.86
CA ILE A 143 -2.80 -21.41 -26.85
C ILE A 143 -2.31 -20.03 -27.31
N GLY A 144 -2.22 -19.82 -28.63
CA GLY A 144 -1.94 -18.51 -29.22
C GLY A 144 -3.17 -17.60 -29.12
N LEU A 145 -2.99 -16.37 -28.69
CA LEU A 145 -4.04 -15.38 -28.46
C LEU A 145 -3.95 -14.26 -29.49
N ASP A 146 -5.07 -13.90 -30.10
CA ASP A 146 -5.26 -12.65 -30.83
C ASP A 146 -6.70 -12.16 -30.61
N LEU A 147 -6.91 -11.52 -29.46
CA LEU A 147 -8.23 -11.15 -28.95
C LEU A 147 -8.35 -9.64 -28.82
N VAL A 148 -9.44 -9.07 -29.33
CA VAL A 148 -9.85 -7.69 -29.10
C VAL A 148 -10.87 -7.67 -27.98
N LEU A 149 -10.62 -6.82 -26.99
CA LEU A 149 -11.42 -6.61 -25.80
C LEU A 149 -12.07 -5.23 -25.89
N THR A 150 -13.38 -5.14 -25.66
CA THR A 150 -14.10 -3.87 -25.52
C THR A 150 -14.81 -3.88 -24.18
N ALA A 151 -14.69 -2.80 -23.41
CA ALA A 151 -15.31 -2.67 -22.10
C ALA A 151 -16.19 -1.41 -22.06
N ASP A 152 -17.41 -1.57 -21.54
CA ASP A 152 -18.36 -0.49 -21.25
C ASP A 152 -18.71 -0.54 -19.76
N ARG A 153 -18.22 0.45 -19.01
CA ARG A 153 -18.39 0.62 -17.58
C ARG A 153 -18.10 -0.66 -16.80
N PHE A 154 -17.18 -1.47 -17.29
CA PHE A 154 -16.91 -2.80 -16.81
C PHE A 154 -16.18 -2.73 -15.47
N ARG A 155 -16.77 -3.31 -14.41
CA ARG A 155 -16.07 -3.46 -13.14
C ARG A 155 -15.19 -4.70 -13.19
N GLY A 156 -13.93 -4.50 -13.59
CA GLY A 156 -12.94 -5.55 -13.81
C GLY A 156 -12.12 -5.95 -12.57
N LEU A 157 -12.23 -5.21 -11.48
CA LEU A 157 -11.58 -5.52 -10.20
C LEU A 157 -12.52 -5.11 -9.07
N ASP A 158 -12.81 -6.03 -8.15
CA ASP A 158 -13.59 -5.76 -6.95
C ASP A 158 -13.02 -6.56 -5.77
N ARG A 159 -12.09 -5.93 -5.05
CA ARG A 159 -11.43 -6.48 -3.86
C ARG A 159 -11.50 -5.47 -2.73
N ARG A 160 -11.32 -5.96 -1.50
CA ARG A 160 -11.26 -5.10 -0.31
C ARG A 160 -10.27 -3.94 -0.44
N THR A 161 -9.12 -4.22 -1.07
CA THR A 161 -8.02 -3.28 -1.27
C THR A 161 -8.14 -2.43 -2.52
N ALA A 162 -9.00 -2.79 -3.48
CA ALA A 162 -9.10 -2.07 -4.74
C ALA A 162 -10.40 -2.43 -5.47
N SER A 163 -11.14 -1.43 -5.92
CA SER A 163 -12.24 -1.57 -6.86
C SER A 163 -12.05 -0.61 -8.02
N VAL A 164 -12.25 -1.09 -9.25
CA VAL A 164 -11.98 -0.29 -10.46
C VAL A 164 -13.03 -0.56 -11.51
N ARG A 165 -13.58 0.51 -12.07
CA ARG A 165 -14.40 0.50 -13.28
C ARG A 165 -13.61 1.04 -14.46
N LEU A 166 -13.69 0.35 -15.58
CA LEU A 166 -12.95 0.67 -16.79
C LEU A 166 -13.85 0.69 -18.02
N ASP A 167 -13.54 1.62 -18.91
CA ASP A 167 -14.11 1.78 -20.24
C ASP A 167 -12.98 1.72 -21.26
N GLY A 168 -13.21 1.21 -22.47
CA GLY A 168 -12.24 1.33 -23.55
C GLY A 168 -11.98 0.03 -24.31
N GLN A 169 -10.86 0.00 -25.01
CA GLN A 169 -10.54 -1.08 -25.95
C GLN A 169 -9.08 -1.49 -25.81
N GLY A 170 -8.86 -2.81 -25.89
CA GLY A 170 -7.53 -3.38 -25.86
C GLY A 170 -7.42 -4.61 -26.74
N LYS A 171 -6.19 -5.08 -26.89
CA LYS A 171 -5.81 -6.29 -27.59
C LYS A 171 -4.96 -7.16 -26.68
N LEU A 172 -5.40 -8.39 -26.49
CA LEU A 172 -4.66 -9.44 -25.80
C LEU A 172 -4.07 -10.37 -26.86
N ALA A 173 -2.75 -10.34 -26.99
CA ALA A 173 -2.01 -11.10 -27.98
C ALA A 173 -0.92 -11.97 -27.34
N GLY A 174 -0.22 -12.77 -28.14
CA GLY A 174 0.89 -13.61 -27.69
C GLY A 174 0.45 -15.05 -27.45
N SER A 175 1.04 -15.71 -26.45
CA SER A 175 0.60 -17.05 -26.04
C SER A 175 0.04 -17.03 -24.63
N SER A 176 -0.72 -18.05 -24.26
CA SER A 176 -1.30 -18.18 -22.92
C SER A 176 -0.25 -18.23 -21.80
N LEU A 177 0.98 -18.62 -22.12
CA LEU A 177 2.13 -18.60 -21.21
C LEU A 177 2.92 -17.29 -21.23
N SER A 178 2.72 -16.41 -22.22
CA SER A 178 3.37 -15.09 -22.31
C SER A 178 2.44 -14.06 -22.96
N PRO A 179 1.31 -13.73 -22.30
CA PRO A 179 0.32 -12.84 -22.88
C PRO A 179 0.78 -11.38 -22.86
N VAL A 180 0.38 -10.62 -23.87
CA VAL A 180 0.65 -9.18 -24.01
C VAL A 180 -0.67 -8.44 -24.16
N LEU A 181 -0.98 -7.58 -23.19
CA LEU A 181 -2.14 -6.69 -23.22
C LEU A 181 -1.72 -5.29 -23.67
N THR A 182 -2.30 -4.83 -24.77
CA THR A 182 -2.14 -3.47 -25.29
C THR A 182 -3.49 -2.77 -25.35
N GLY A 183 -3.53 -1.44 -25.25
CA GLY A 183 -4.81 -0.74 -25.39
C GLY A 183 -4.86 0.64 -24.76
N ARG A 184 -6.07 1.19 -24.81
CA ARG A 184 -6.44 2.44 -24.14
C ARG A 184 -7.65 2.19 -23.26
N PHE A 185 -7.48 2.44 -21.98
CA PHE A 185 -8.52 2.26 -20.97
C PHE A 185 -8.75 3.56 -20.23
N ARG A 186 -10.01 3.87 -19.97
CA ARG A 186 -10.43 4.96 -19.10
C ARG A 186 -10.90 4.38 -17.78
N LEU A 187 -10.27 4.80 -16.69
CA LEU A 187 -10.64 4.46 -15.33
C LEU A 187 -11.70 5.46 -14.87
N SER A 188 -12.98 5.11 -15.01
CA SER A 188 -14.10 6.04 -14.78
C SER A 188 -14.52 6.15 -13.31
N GLU A 189 -14.21 5.15 -12.50
CA GLU A 189 -14.40 5.19 -11.04
C GLU A 189 -13.46 4.17 -10.39
N GLY A 190 -12.99 4.46 -9.19
CA GLY A 190 -12.39 3.44 -8.37
C GLY A 190 -12.07 3.90 -6.96
N ASP A 191 -11.79 2.91 -6.12
CA ASP A 191 -11.34 3.09 -4.75
C ASP A 191 -10.16 2.15 -4.53
N ILE A 192 -8.98 2.71 -4.33
CA ILE A 192 -7.74 2.00 -4.05
C ILE A 192 -7.41 2.21 -2.58
N ARG A 193 -7.45 1.14 -1.78
CA ARG A 193 -7.13 1.15 -0.36
C ARG A 193 -5.75 0.58 -0.08
N THR A 194 -4.86 1.45 0.33
CA THR A 194 -3.50 1.09 0.74
C THR A 194 -3.46 0.81 2.25
N GLU A 195 -3.98 -0.33 2.69
CA GLU A 195 -3.95 -0.72 4.12
C GLU A 195 -2.54 -1.05 4.64
N ARG A 196 -1.54 -1.20 3.74
CA ARG A 196 -0.21 -1.74 4.05
C ARG A 196 1.00 -0.88 3.72
N PHE A 197 0.86 0.20 2.96
CA PHE A 197 2.02 1.03 2.59
C PHE A 197 2.66 1.74 3.79
N LEU A 198 1.89 1.96 4.87
CA LEU A 198 2.39 2.60 6.09
C LEU A 198 2.65 1.60 7.24
N ARG A 199 1.96 0.46 7.30
CA ARG A 199 2.14 -0.51 8.41
C ARG A 199 3.47 -1.26 8.40
N HIS A 200 4.13 -1.42 7.25
CA HIS A 200 5.38 -2.20 7.19
C HIS A 200 6.68 -1.38 7.21
N ARG A 201 6.60 -0.06 7.43
CA ARG A 201 7.73 0.68 8.04
C ARG A 201 7.73 0.56 9.57
N GLN A 202 6.69 -0.05 10.15
CA GLN A 202 6.52 -0.25 11.59
C GLN A 202 6.58 -1.74 11.92
N ALA A 203 7.80 -2.29 11.89
CA ALA A 203 8.30 -3.47 12.61
C ALA A 203 9.48 -4.06 11.83
N VAL A 204 10.58 -3.31 11.77
CA VAL A 204 11.90 -3.90 11.51
C VAL A 204 12.69 -3.65 12.79
N ASP A 205 12.93 -4.71 13.52
CA ASP A 205 13.86 -4.70 14.63
C ASP A 205 15.27 -4.55 14.04
N LEU A 206 15.86 -3.37 14.19
CA LEU A 206 17.18 -3.03 13.67
C LEU A 206 18.33 -3.61 14.53
N SER A 207 18.02 -4.47 15.51
CA SER A 207 19.03 -5.19 16.28
C SER A 207 19.57 -6.44 15.58
N ASP A 208 19.00 -6.86 14.45
CA ASP A 208 19.49 -8.00 13.66
C ASP A 208 20.64 -7.58 12.71
N PRO A 209 21.88 -8.06 12.93
CA PRO A 209 23.03 -7.76 12.07
C PRO A 209 22.85 -8.21 10.61
N ALA A 210 21.86 -9.06 10.30
CA ALA A 210 21.56 -9.47 8.92
C ALA A 210 20.81 -8.41 8.08
N ILE A 211 20.27 -7.36 8.70
CA ILE A 211 19.48 -6.31 8.01
C ILE A 211 20.36 -5.24 7.35
N TYR A 212 21.61 -5.06 7.79
CA TYR A 212 22.55 -4.12 7.17
C TYR A 212 22.92 -4.47 5.72
N ALA A 213 22.58 -5.68 5.26
CA ALA A 213 22.83 -6.16 3.90
C ALA A 213 21.67 -5.89 2.91
N LEU A 214 20.57 -5.27 3.33
CA LEU A 214 19.34 -5.16 2.51
C LEU A 214 18.74 -3.74 2.49
N ILE A 215 19.58 -2.71 2.45
CA ILE A 215 19.14 -1.34 2.15
C ILE A 215 18.89 -1.23 0.64
N ASP A 216 17.78 -1.82 0.18
CA ASP A 216 17.17 -1.43 -1.08
C ASP A 216 15.63 -1.52 -0.92
N THR A 217 15.07 -0.41 -0.45
CA THR A 217 13.63 -0.28 -0.13
C THR A 217 12.74 -0.28 -1.38
N SER A 218 13.33 -0.12 -2.57
CA SER A 218 12.66 -0.24 -3.88
C SER A 218 12.15 -1.66 -4.13
N ALA A 219 12.97 -2.68 -3.86
CA ALA A 219 12.67 -4.09 -4.10
C ALA A 219 11.51 -4.64 -3.24
N VAL A 220 11.31 -4.08 -2.04
CA VAL A 220 10.26 -4.53 -1.11
C VAL A 220 8.88 -3.97 -1.47
N MET A 221 8.80 -2.78 -2.07
CA MET A 221 7.55 -2.23 -2.61
C MET A 221 7.09 -3.00 -3.85
N GLU A 222 8.02 -3.34 -4.75
CA GLU A 222 7.74 -4.19 -5.93
C GLU A 222 7.20 -5.56 -5.51
N GLN A 223 7.81 -6.23 -4.53
CA GLN A 223 7.40 -7.58 -4.15
C GLN A 223 5.99 -7.68 -3.52
N ARG A 224 5.48 -6.62 -2.88
CA ARG A 224 4.24 -6.69 -2.08
C ARG A 224 2.97 -6.20 -2.77
N LEU A 225 3.09 -5.37 -3.81
CA LEU A 225 1.98 -5.10 -4.74
C LEU A 225 1.57 -6.36 -5.53
N PHE A 226 2.53 -7.29 -5.70
CA PHE A 226 2.43 -8.39 -6.65
C PHE A 226 2.46 -9.79 -6.01
N ALA A 227 2.60 -9.90 -4.68
CA ALA A 227 2.53 -11.19 -4.00
C ALA A 227 1.08 -11.73 -3.94
N ILE A 228 0.96 -13.04 -4.19
CA ILE A 228 -0.27 -13.86 -4.18
C ILE A 228 -1.00 -13.92 -5.54
N THR A 229 -0.29 -14.31 -6.59
CA THR A 229 -0.98 -15.01 -7.69
C THR A 229 -0.14 -16.21 -8.13
N ARG A 230 -0.62 -17.44 -7.88
CA ARG A 230 0.01 -18.70 -8.32
C ARG A 230 -0.30 -19.05 -9.78
N ASN A 231 -0.71 -18.06 -10.57
CA ASN A 231 -1.27 -18.27 -11.90
C ASN A 231 -0.24 -17.87 -12.96
N ALA A 232 0.19 -18.82 -13.78
CA ALA A 232 1.23 -18.61 -14.79
C ALA A 232 0.86 -17.52 -15.82
N PHE A 233 -0.42 -17.45 -16.24
CA PHE A 233 -0.90 -16.42 -17.17
C PHE A 233 -0.72 -15.01 -16.58
N LEU A 234 -1.14 -14.79 -15.33
CA LEU A 234 -1.01 -13.48 -14.68
C LEU A 234 0.43 -13.16 -14.25
N GLN A 235 1.29 -14.17 -14.06
CA GLN A 235 2.71 -14.01 -13.74
C GLN A 235 3.52 -13.55 -14.95
N ASN A 236 3.18 -14.03 -16.15
CA ASN A 236 3.89 -13.71 -17.38
C ASN A 236 3.21 -12.62 -18.22
N LEU A 237 2.13 -12.03 -17.72
CA LEU A 237 1.42 -10.96 -18.38
C LEU A 237 2.31 -9.72 -18.53
N ARG A 238 2.47 -9.30 -19.79
CA ARG A 238 3.02 -8.00 -20.14
C ARG A 238 1.88 -7.02 -20.44
N VAL A 239 1.98 -5.81 -19.92
CA VAL A 239 1.01 -4.75 -20.17
C VAL A 239 1.74 -3.56 -20.77
N GLU A 240 1.25 -3.09 -21.90
CA GLU A 240 1.70 -1.86 -22.57
C GLU A 240 0.46 -1.06 -22.95
N SER A 241 -0.07 -0.30 -22.00
CA SER A 241 -1.40 0.30 -22.13
C SER A 241 -1.43 1.72 -21.59
N GLN A 242 -2.25 2.54 -22.23
CA GLN A 242 -2.52 3.90 -21.80
C GLN A 242 -3.78 3.92 -20.95
N PHE A 243 -3.70 4.58 -19.80
CA PHE A 243 -4.76 4.71 -18.82
C PHE A 243 -5.12 6.19 -18.66
N ASP A 244 -6.33 6.56 -19.08
CA ASP A 244 -6.95 7.83 -18.75
C ASP A 244 -7.66 7.70 -17.41
N ILE A 245 -7.14 8.36 -16.38
CA ILE A 245 -7.73 8.40 -15.05
C ILE A 245 -8.79 9.49 -15.04
N GLY A 246 -10.04 9.07 -15.11
CA GLY A 246 -11.20 9.95 -15.03
C GLY A 246 -11.43 10.51 -13.61
N PRO A 247 -12.38 11.44 -13.47
CA PRO A 247 -12.78 11.92 -12.15
C PRO A 247 -13.38 10.76 -11.33
N ALA A 248 -13.25 10.80 -10.01
CA ALA A 248 -13.71 9.78 -9.06
C ALA A 248 -12.87 8.49 -8.95
N LEU A 249 -11.59 8.50 -9.32
CA LEU A 249 -10.62 7.52 -8.79
C LEU A 249 -10.04 8.03 -7.47
N TRP A 250 -10.25 7.31 -6.38
CA TRP A 250 -9.79 7.70 -5.05
C TRP A 250 -8.71 6.76 -4.54
N LEU A 251 -7.62 7.33 -4.03
CA LEU A 251 -6.60 6.63 -3.24
C LEU A 251 -6.85 6.91 -1.76
N ARG A 252 -7.05 5.85 -0.97
CA ARG A 252 -7.37 5.90 0.44
C ARG A 252 -6.38 5.09 1.28
N SER A 253 -5.97 5.67 2.40
CA SER A 253 -5.20 5.02 3.46
C SER A 253 -5.76 5.42 4.83
N GLU A 254 -5.12 5.00 5.92
CA GLU A 254 -5.54 5.37 7.29
C GLU A 254 -5.56 6.91 7.51
N GLY A 255 -4.66 7.61 6.83
CA GLY A 255 -4.51 9.07 6.92
C GLY A 255 -4.60 9.81 5.60
N LEU A 256 -4.68 9.15 4.45
CA LEU A 256 -4.71 9.82 3.15
C LEU A 256 -6.04 9.54 2.47
N GLU A 257 -6.67 10.58 1.93
CA GLU A 257 -7.79 10.43 1.00
C GLU A 257 -7.61 11.45 -0.11
N VAL A 258 -7.29 10.99 -1.32
CA VAL A 258 -6.98 11.88 -2.44
C VAL A 258 -7.65 11.38 -3.72
N GLU A 259 -8.24 12.29 -4.47
CA GLU A 259 -8.73 12.00 -5.81
C GLU A 259 -7.57 12.07 -6.80
N LEU A 260 -7.54 11.14 -7.75
CA LEU A 260 -6.54 11.05 -8.81
C LEU A 260 -7.21 11.39 -10.14
N ALA A 261 -6.53 12.14 -11.00
CA ALA A 261 -6.96 12.41 -12.37
C ALA A 261 -5.77 12.66 -13.29
N GLY A 262 -5.76 12.16 -14.52
CA GLY A 262 -4.63 12.36 -15.43
C GLY A 262 -4.43 11.20 -16.38
N GLU A 263 -3.26 11.12 -17.00
CA GLU A 263 -2.96 10.12 -18.02
C GLU A 263 -1.65 9.40 -17.69
N LEU A 264 -1.66 8.08 -17.81
CA LEU A 264 -0.50 7.22 -17.58
C LEU A 264 -0.31 6.23 -18.73
N ASP A 265 0.88 6.20 -19.30
CA ASP A 265 1.35 5.09 -20.13
C ASP A 265 2.09 4.10 -19.23
N VAL A 266 1.57 2.88 -19.12
CA VAL A 266 2.09 1.86 -18.20
C VAL A 266 2.69 0.72 -19.01
N ARG A 267 3.95 0.43 -18.69
CA ARG A 267 4.70 -0.72 -19.15
C ARG A 267 5.02 -1.62 -17.97
N MET A 268 4.45 -2.81 -17.97
CA MET A 268 4.67 -3.80 -16.94
C MET A 268 5.12 -5.12 -17.56
N ASN A 269 6.19 -5.69 -17.03
CA ASN A 269 6.59 -7.07 -17.28
C ASN A 269 6.94 -7.73 -15.95
N ARG A 270 5.96 -8.47 -15.40
CA ARG A 270 6.07 -9.03 -14.04
C ARG A 270 7.17 -10.09 -13.91
N ALA A 271 7.40 -10.87 -14.97
CA ALA A 271 8.45 -11.90 -14.97
C ALA A 271 9.85 -11.29 -14.90
N ALA A 272 10.05 -10.08 -15.44
CA ALA A 272 11.31 -9.35 -15.41
C ALA A 272 11.41 -8.33 -14.26
N GLY A 273 10.35 -8.15 -13.46
CA GLY A 273 10.29 -7.10 -12.45
C GLY A 273 10.22 -5.67 -13.02
N GLU A 274 9.91 -5.51 -14.31
CA GLU A 274 9.92 -4.20 -14.95
C GLU A 274 8.58 -3.49 -14.70
N PHE A 275 8.62 -2.65 -13.67
CA PHE A 275 7.62 -1.67 -13.22
C PHE A 275 7.75 -0.25 -13.82
N VAL A 276 7.23 0.12 -15.00
CA VAL A 276 7.45 1.48 -15.53
C VAL A 276 6.16 2.21 -15.90
N ALA A 277 6.07 3.49 -15.51
CA ALA A 277 4.97 4.37 -15.91
C ALA A 277 5.52 5.71 -16.42
N PHE A 278 4.82 6.31 -17.38
CA PHE A 278 5.08 7.64 -17.92
C PHE A 278 3.79 8.47 -17.89
N GLY A 279 3.90 9.75 -17.60
CA GLY A 279 2.76 10.66 -17.64
C GLY A 279 2.59 11.45 -16.35
N THR A 280 1.39 11.96 -16.12
CA THR A 280 1.13 12.89 -15.02
C THR A 280 -0.21 12.61 -14.37
N VAL A 281 -0.16 12.39 -13.06
CA VAL A 281 -1.34 12.26 -12.22
C VAL A 281 -1.49 13.53 -11.40
N ARG A 282 -2.65 14.16 -11.50
CA ARG A 282 -3.04 15.34 -10.73
C ARG A 282 -3.86 14.90 -9.53
N LEU A 283 -3.74 15.67 -8.46
CA LEU A 283 -4.46 15.53 -7.21
C LEU A 283 -5.39 16.75 -7.06
N PRO A 284 -6.56 16.76 -7.74
CA PRO A 284 -7.44 17.93 -7.76
C PRO A 284 -7.99 18.29 -6.37
N ARG A 285 -8.16 17.30 -5.50
CA ARG A 285 -8.58 17.48 -4.11
C ARG A 285 -8.18 16.29 -3.26
N GLY A 286 -8.02 16.53 -1.98
CA GLY A 286 -7.80 15.47 -1.00
C GLY A 286 -7.56 16.02 0.39
N SER A 287 -7.39 15.10 1.32
CA SER A 287 -7.01 15.40 2.68
C SER A 287 -5.94 14.44 3.15
N PHE A 288 -5.01 14.97 3.94
CA PHE A 288 -4.01 14.17 4.62
C PHE A 288 -4.13 14.42 6.11
N ARG A 289 -4.55 13.39 6.84
CA ARG A 289 -4.61 13.32 8.28
C ARG A 289 -3.39 12.61 8.82
N TYR A 290 -2.71 13.28 9.72
CA TYR A 290 -1.56 12.77 10.46
C TYR A 290 -1.84 12.92 11.95
N SER A 291 -1.26 12.05 12.76
CA SER A 291 -1.45 12.04 14.20
C SER A 291 -0.07 11.98 14.86
N PHE A 292 0.08 12.72 15.94
CA PHE A 292 1.23 12.62 16.83
C PHE A 292 0.82 11.94 18.13
N GLY A 293 1.65 11.02 18.62
CA GLY A 293 1.40 10.23 19.83
C GLY A 293 1.03 8.76 19.55
N SER A 294 1.44 7.85 20.44
CA SER A 294 1.24 6.41 20.31
C SER A 294 -0.15 5.92 20.75
N SER A 295 -0.79 5.11 19.89
CA SER A 295 -1.78 4.04 20.11
C SER A 295 -2.81 4.07 21.26
N THR A 296 -3.10 5.20 21.91
CA THR A 296 -4.13 5.32 22.95
C THR A 296 -5.28 6.18 22.42
N ASP A 297 -6.52 5.98 22.91
CA ASP A 297 -7.78 6.60 22.45
C ASP A 297 -7.77 8.14 22.26
N ILE A 298 -6.74 8.83 22.75
CA ILE A 298 -6.47 10.26 22.59
C ILE A 298 -5.76 10.65 21.27
N SER A 299 -5.28 9.70 20.45
CA SER A 299 -4.68 10.00 19.13
C SER A 299 -5.66 10.68 18.17
N SER A 300 -6.96 10.39 18.32
CA SER A 300 -8.03 11.08 17.60
C SER A 300 -8.08 12.59 17.91
N LEU A 301 -7.74 12.98 19.15
CA LEU A 301 -7.75 14.36 19.63
C LEU A 301 -6.50 15.16 19.18
N LEU A 302 -5.41 14.46 18.85
CA LEU A 302 -4.17 15.05 18.32
C LEU A 302 -4.01 14.85 16.81
N SER A 303 -5.04 14.32 16.14
CA SER A 303 -5.04 14.25 14.68
C SER A 303 -5.14 15.64 14.08
N ARG A 304 -4.40 15.86 13.00
CA ARG A 304 -4.36 17.10 12.24
C ARG A 304 -4.64 16.76 10.79
N GLN A 305 -5.38 17.63 10.11
CA GLN A 305 -5.81 17.41 8.74
C GLN A 305 -5.31 18.55 7.87
N LEU A 306 -4.44 18.24 6.92
CA LEU A 306 -4.11 19.12 5.81
C LEU A 306 -5.12 18.91 4.68
N GLN A 307 -5.48 20.01 4.02
CA GLN A 307 -6.27 19.98 2.79
C GLN A 307 -5.34 20.09 1.59
N ILE A 308 -5.36 19.11 0.69
CA ILE A 308 -4.60 19.16 -0.56
C ILE A 308 -5.34 20.14 -1.48
N SER A 309 -4.70 21.26 -1.81
CA SER A 309 -5.26 22.30 -2.67
C SER A 309 -4.94 22.05 -4.14
N ARG A 310 -3.75 21.53 -4.42
CA ARG A 310 -3.28 21.10 -5.74
C ARG A 310 -2.18 20.07 -5.55
N GLY A 311 -2.09 19.09 -6.43
CA GLY A 311 -0.89 18.28 -6.51
C GLY A 311 -0.69 17.69 -7.88
N THR A 312 0.57 17.42 -8.21
CA THR A 312 1.01 16.82 -9.45
C THR A 312 2.06 15.77 -9.11
N VAL A 313 1.89 14.57 -9.66
CA VAL A 313 2.82 13.45 -9.56
C VAL A 313 3.24 13.11 -10.97
N ILE A 314 4.53 13.28 -11.27
CA ILE A 314 5.06 13.15 -12.63
C ILE A 314 5.89 11.87 -12.72
N PHE A 315 5.45 10.96 -13.58
CA PHE A 315 6.13 9.69 -13.83
C PHE A 315 7.05 9.86 -15.04
N VAL A 316 8.36 9.71 -14.81
CA VAL A 316 9.42 9.90 -15.82
C VAL A 316 9.99 8.57 -16.36
N GLY A 317 9.42 7.45 -15.93
CA GLY A 317 9.89 6.12 -16.32
C GLY A 317 11.00 5.52 -15.44
N SER A 318 11.18 6.03 -14.22
CA SER A 318 12.13 5.47 -13.26
C SER A 318 11.72 4.04 -12.87
N PRO A 319 12.64 3.05 -12.91
CA PRO A 319 12.41 1.73 -12.33
C PRO A 319 11.97 1.84 -10.87
N GLY A 320 11.10 0.93 -10.39
CA GLY A 320 10.62 0.93 -9.01
C GLY A 320 9.55 1.97 -8.67
N MET A 321 8.99 2.69 -9.65
CA MET A 321 7.97 3.74 -9.46
C MET A 321 8.42 4.88 -8.54
N ASP A 322 9.48 5.61 -8.91
CA ASP A 322 9.90 6.85 -8.23
C ASP A 322 9.49 8.13 -9.00
N PRO A 323 8.23 8.60 -8.90
CA PRO A 323 7.80 9.83 -9.55
C PRO A 323 8.27 11.09 -8.82
N ASN A 324 8.33 12.20 -9.56
CA ASN A 324 8.52 13.52 -8.99
C ASN A 324 7.22 14.02 -8.36
N LEU A 325 7.32 14.59 -7.18
CA LEU A 325 6.21 15.13 -6.40
C LEU A 325 6.21 16.66 -6.49
N ASP A 326 5.03 17.24 -6.64
CA ASP A 326 4.76 18.68 -6.51
C ASP A 326 3.36 18.82 -5.91
N ILE A 327 3.28 18.86 -4.58
CA ILE A 327 2.01 18.80 -3.85
C ILE A 327 1.90 19.97 -2.88
N ASP A 328 0.87 20.78 -3.06
CA ASP A 328 0.51 21.88 -2.18
C ASP A 328 -0.64 21.44 -1.25
N ALA A 329 -0.41 21.58 0.04
CA ALA A 329 -1.39 21.33 1.08
C ALA A 329 -1.48 22.50 2.05
N VAL A 330 -2.65 22.67 2.65
CA VAL A 330 -2.94 23.82 3.51
C VAL A 330 -3.48 23.33 4.84
N PHE A 331 -2.87 23.83 5.92
CA PHE A 331 -3.36 23.68 7.28
C PHE A 331 -3.91 25.01 7.77
N ARG A 332 -5.14 25.00 8.32
CA ARG A 332 -5.80 26.20 8.83
C ARG A 332 -6.05 26.05 10.32
N THR A 333 -5.65 27.06 11.09
CA THR A 333 -5.86 27.13 12.54
C THR A 333 -6.10 28.58 12.97
N ARG A 334 -6.23 28.81 14.27
CA ARG A 334 -6.26 30.15 14.88
C ARG A 334 -4.96 30.38 15.67
N SER A 335 -4.43 31.59 15.59
CA SER A 335 -3.33 32.09 16.40
C SER A 335 -3.77 33.32 17.18
N ASP A 336 -2.91 33.83 18.05
CA ASP A 336 -3.13 35.09 18.79
C ASP A 336 -3.25 36.31 17.86
N LEU A 337 -2.75 36.18 16.62
CA LEU A 337 -2.81 37.20 15.58
C LEU A 337 -4.05 37.07 14.67
N GLY A 338 -4.92 36.10 14.91
CA GLY A 338 -6.13 35.83 14.12
C GLY A 338 -6.09 34.51 13.34
N PRO A 339 -6.83 34.38 12.23
CA PRO A 339 -6.77 33.19 11.38
C PRO A 339 -5.34 32.96 10.86
N LEU A 340 -4.82 31.73 11.02
CA LEU A 340 -3.50 31.32 10.55
C LEU A 340 -3.66 30.24 9.48
N GLU A 341 -3.05 30.47 8.33
CA GLU A 341 -2.92 29.48 7.27
C GLU A 341 -1.44 29.09 7.12
N VAL A 342 -1.12 27.81 7.25
CA VAL A 342 0.22 27.25 7.00
C VAL A 342 0.14 26.42 5.71
N ALA A 343 0.80 26.89 4.66
CA ALA A 343 0.95 26.15 3.42
C ALA A 343 2.18 25.25 3.49
N VAL A 344 2.01 24.00 3.08
CA VAL A 344 3.03 22.96 3.00
C VAL A 344 3.19 22.59 1.54
N HIS A 345 4.41 22.67 1.04
CA HIS A 345 4.76 22.23 -0.30
C HIS A 345 5.68 21.01 -0.20
N VAL A 346 5.26 19.90 -0.80
CA VAL A 346 6.02 18.65 -0.88
C VAL A 346 6.57 18.50 -2.30
N GLY A 347 7.90 18.52 -2.41
CA GLY A 347 8.65 18.38 -3.65
C GLY A 347 9.53 17.13 -3.67
N GLY A 348 10.48 17.07 -4.61
CA GLY A 348 11.46 15.98 -4.70
C GLY A 348 10.88 14.72 -5.37
N THR A 349 11.45 13.56 -5.05
CA THR A 349 10.96 12.28 -5.56
C THR A 349 10.18 11.52 -4.47
N SER A 350 9.41 10.51 -4.84
CA SER A 350 8.69 9.69 -3.87
C SER A 350 9.61 8.93 -2.90
N LEU A 351 10.85 8.62 -3.32
CA LEU A 351 11.88 8.01 -2.50
C LEU A 351 12.66 9.02 -1.66
N ALA A 352 12.81 10.26 -2.13
CA ALA A 352 13.48 11.34 -1.44
C ALA A 352 12.64 12.64 -1.46
N PRO A 353 11.50 12.67 -0.74
CA PRO A 353 10.63 13.84 -0.72
C PRO A 353 11.32 15.01 -0.01
N THR A 354 11.00 16.23 -0.43
CA THR A 354 11.40 17.46 0.27
C THR A 354 10.16 18.19 0.76
N MET A 355 10.26 18.90 1.87
CA MET A 355 9.13 19.66 2.42
C MET A 355 9.57 21.09 2.70
N THR A 356 8.77 22.04 2.22
CA THR A 356 8.91 23.45 2.56
C THR A 356 7.59 23.98 3.10
N THR A 357 7.67 25.02 3.93
CA THR A 357 6.49 25.59 4.58
C THR A 357 6.45 27.10 4.38
N SER A 358 5.25 27.67 4.39
CA SER A 358 5.00 29.11 4.43
C SER A 358 3.73 29.39 5.23
N SER A 359 3.51 30.63 5.67
CA SER A 359 2.31 30.96 6.44
C SER A 359 1.78 32.36 6.18
N THR A 360 0.48 32.54 6.42
CA THR A 360 -0.21 33.83 6.42
C THR A 360 -0.99 33.97 7.74
N PRO A 361 -0.67 34.93 8.62
CA PRO A 361 0.45 35.89 8.53
C PRO A 361 1.84 35.22 8.52
N PRO A 362 2.91 35.90 8.04
CA PRO A 362 4.24 35.32 7.94
C PRO A 362 4.81 35.03 9.34
N LEU A 363 5.17 33.76 9.57
CA LEU A 363 5.79 33.28 10.80
C LEU A 363 7.19 32.71 10.53
N PRO A 364 8.10 32.74 11.52
CA PRO A 364 9.36 32.01 11.47
C PRO A 364 9.15 30.51 11.24
N GLU A 365 10.08 29.86 10.53
CA GLU A 365 9.98 28.43 10.21
C GLU A 365 9.71 27.52 11.42
N PRO A 366 10.42 27.66 12.55
CA PRO A 366 10.15 26.84 13.73
C PRO A 366 8.71 26.97 14.22
N GLU A 367 8.15 28.20 14.21
CA GLU A 367 6.77 28.43 14.63
C GLU A 367 5.76 27.77 13.70
N ARG A 368 5.99 27.81 12.37
CA ARG A 368 5.13 27.11 11.40
C ARG A 368 5.10 25.61 11.67
N ILE A 369 6.27 25.04 11.96
CA ILE A 369 6.39 23.62 12.31
C ILE A 369 5.63 23.35 13.62
N CYS A 370 5.78 24.17 14.64
CA CYS A 370 5.00 24.03 15.88
C CYS A 370 3.49 24.11 15.63
N TYR A 371 3.00 24.99 14.75
CA TYR A 371 1.59 25.00 14.40
C TYR A 371 1.16 23.73 13.65
N LEU A 372 2.00 23.16 12.78
CA LEU A 372 1.72 21.88 12.13
C LEU A 372 1.73 20.70 13.11
N LEU A 373 2.61 20.72 14.12
CA LEU A 373 2.74 19.64 15.11
C LEU A 373 1.69 19.76 16.22
N PHE A 374 1.57 20.93 16.81
CA PHE A 374 0.88 21.20 18.08
C PHE A 374 -0.33 22.12 17.94
N SER A 375 -0.59 22.68 16.74
CA SER A 375 -1.60 23.74 16.53
C SER A 375 -1.44 24.96 17.44
N SER A 376 -0.23 25.19 17.95
CA SER A 376 0.12 26.27 18.87
C SER A 376 1.54 26.80 18.56
N PRO A 377 1.87 28.04 18.96
CA PRO A 377 3.20 28.60 18.74
C PRO A 377 4.27 27.94 19.62
N CYS A 378 5.53 27.93 19.16
CA CYS A 378 6.65 27.46 19.99
C CYS A 378 6.97 28.38 21.17
N LEU A 379 6.45 29.62 21.18
CA LEU A 379 6.81 30.68 22.12
C LEU A 379 6.49 30.36 23.60
N GLY A 380 5.64 29.36 23.86
CA GLY A 380 5.44 28.81 25.21
C GLY A 380 6.55 27.87 25.71
N ALA A 381 7.51 27.51 24.85
CA ALA A 381 8.60 26.53 25.11
C ALA A 381 10.02 27.11 24.96
N GLY A 382 10.17 28.44 24.82
CA GLY A 382 11.47 29.11 24.70
C GLY A 382 12.25 28.79 23.41
N ALA A 383 13.52 29.19 23.36
CA ALA A 383 14.42 28.97 22.21
C ALA A 383 14.66 27.47 21.90
N GLU A 384 14.42 26.61 22.89
CA GLU A 384 14.66 25.17 22.83
C GLU A 384 13.52 24.44 22.09
N GLY A 385 12.26 24.90 22.23
CA GLY A 385 11.13 24.38 21.46
C GLY A 385 11.26 24.57 19.94
N GLY A 386 11.92 25.66 19.51
CA GLY A 386 12.22 25.90 18.09
C GLY A 386 13.28 24.95 17.52
N GLN A 387 14.27 24.58 18.33
CA GLN A 387 15.30 23.60 17.92
C GLN A 387 14.73 22.18 17.85
N PHE A 388 13.82 21.83 18.76
CA PHE A 388 13.10 20.56 18.75
C PHE A 388 12.17 20.43 17.53
N ALA A 389 11.43 21.49 17.19
CA ALA A 389 10.60 21.51 15.98
C ALA A 389 11.44 21.31 14.70
N ALA A 390 12.60 21.98 14.62
CA ALA A 390 13.51 21.86 13.48
C ALA A 390 14.17 20.46 13.38
N SER A 391 14.47 19.79 14.49
CA SER A 391 15.06 18.44 14.48
C SER A 391 14.06 17.36 14.04
N ILE A 392 12.78 17.48 14.44
CA ILE A 392 11.70 16.56 13.99
C ILE A 392 11.50 16.62 12.47
N VAL A 393 11.63 17.80 11.85
CA VAL A 393 11.53 17.91 10.38
C VAL A 393 12.72 17.26 9.69
N ARG A 394 13.93 17.40 10.26
CA ARG A 394 15.15 16.79 9.71
C ARG A 394 15.18 15.27 9.83
N GLU A 395 14.62 14.72 10.90
CA GLU A 395 14.70 13.27 11.19
C GLU A 395 13.39 12.49 10.93
N GLY A 396 12.22 13.14 11.01
CA GLY A 396 10.94 12.44 11.17
C GLY A 396 9.91 12.59 10.05
N LEU A 397 9.78 13.75 9.39
CA LEU A 397 8.70 13.96 8.41
C LEU A 397 8.93 13.28 7.05
N LEU A 398 10.13 12.78 6.78
CA LEU A 398 10.49 12.13 5.51
C LEU A 398 10.54 10.60 5.58
N GLY A 399 10.01 9.99 6.66
CA GLY A 399 9.64 8.56 6.65
C GLY A 399 10.33 7.64 7.65
N GLN A 400 10.94 8.13 8.72
CA GLN A 400 11.58 7.30 9.75
C GLN A 400 11.31 7.73 11.20
N VAL A 401 10.05 7.69 11.64
CA VAL A 401 9.79 7.51 13.09
C VAL A 401 9.23 6.13 13.31
N GLY A 402 10.15 5.17 13.38
CA GLY A 402 9.93 3.91 14.08
C GLY A 402 9.77 4.20 15.58
N ASN A 403 8.68 3.69 16.12
CA ASN A 403 8.32 3.54 17.53
C ASN A 403 9.48 3.45 18.54
N GLN A 404 10.03 4.57 19.00
CA GLN A 404 10.90 4.62 20.19
C GLN A 404 10.67 5.85 21.09
N SER A 405 9.56 6.57 20.96
CA SER A 405 9.18 7.65 21.89
C SER A 405 8.00 7.21 22.75
N SER A 406 8.28 6.33 23.71
CA SER A 406 7.30 5.86 24.68
C SER A 406 7.31 6.70 25.95
N GLN A 407 6.10 7.15 26.29
CA GLN A 407 5.59 7.57 27.60
C GLN A 407 5.44 9.09 27.83
N VAL A 408 4.21 9.38 28.28
CA VAL A 408 3.70 10.60 28.93
C VAL A 408 3.29 11.75 28.00
N LEU A 409 2.05 11.66 27.51
CA LEU A 409 1.19 12.83 27.25
C LEU A 409 -0.02 12.71 28.18
N VAL A 410 0.10 13.31 29.36
CA VAL A 410 -1.02 13.49 30.29
C VAL A 410 -1.94 14.57 29.72
N GLY A 411 -3.23 14.28 29.75
CA GLY A 411 -4.29 15.05 29.11
C GLY A 411 -4.29 16.54 29.45
N GLY A 412 -4.55 17.33 28.42
CA GLY A 412 -4.95 18.72 28.55
C GLY A 412 -6.34 18.82 29.19
N VAL A 413 -6.36 19.38 30.40
CA VAL A 413 -7.44 20.20 30.92
C VAL A 413 -6.72 21.26 31.77
N GLY A 414 -7.01 22.55 31.60
CA GLY A 414 -6.18 23.69 32.08
C GLY A 414 -5.77 23.68 33.56
N LEU A 415 -4.73 22.91 33.88
CA LEU A 415 -4.25 22.60 35.24
C LEU A 415 -2.73 22.66 35.34
N VAL A 416 -2.03 23.28 34.39
CA VAL A 416 -0.57 23.36 34.35
C VAL A 416 -0.17 24.83 34.42
N ASP A 417 0.61 25.19 35.45
CA ASP A 417 1.10 26.56 35.64
C ASP A 417 2.49 26.76 34.99
N TYR A 418 3.20 25.66 34.71
CA TYR A 418 4.58 25.66 34.22
C TYR A 418 4.80 24.51 33.22
N LEU A 419 5.29 24.84 32.02
CA LEU A 419 5.76 23.88 31.01
C LEU A 419 7.12 24.37 30.54
N ASP A 420 8.12 23.50 30.61
CA ASP A 420 9.49 23.81 30.21
C ASP A 420 10.06 22.64 29.43
N ILE A 421 10.81 22.92 28.37
CA ILE A 421 11.48 21.90 27.58
C ILE A 421 12.96 22.21 27.70
N ARG A 422 13.72 21.29 28.29
CA ARG A 422 15.15 21.44 28.52
C ARG A 422 15.92 20.51 27.60
N SER A 423 16.82 21.06 26.81
CA SER A 423 17.77 20.33 25.99
C SER A 423 19.18 20.67 26.45
N SER A 424 19.81 19.74 27.19
CA SER A 424 21.24 19.85 27.45
C SER A 424 21.97 19.46 26.16
N GLY A 425 22.11 20.44 25.25
CA GLY A 425 22.76 20.31 23.95
C GLY A 425 24.27 20.06 24.04
N THR A 426 24.66 18.94 24.64
CA THR A 426 26.04 18.43 24.62
C THR A 426 26.03 17.04 24.04
N GLY A 427 26.07 16.98 22.71
CA GLY A 427 26.63 15.81 22.04
C GLY A 427 28.03 15.58 22.63
N THR A 428 28.28 14.37 23.11
CA THR A 428 29.59 13.98 23.63
C THR A 428 30.62 14.15 22.51
N THR A 429 31.44 15.20 22.58
CA THR A 429 32.63 15.31 21.74
C THR A 429 33.67 14.32 22.26
N GLY A 430 33.60 13.08 21.76
CA GLY A 430 34.74 12.18 21.82
C GLY A 430 35.91 12.79 21.04
N LEU A 431 37.13 12.61 21.54
CA LEU A 431 38.35 12.93 20.82
C LEU A 431 38.39 12.04 19.56
N GLY A 432 37.92 12.58 18.44
CA GLY A 432 37.68 11.84 17.20
C GLY A 432 36.65 12.46 16.24
N GLY A 433 35.91 13.50 16.64
CA GLY A 433 35.14 14.35 15.71
C GLY A 433 33.90 13.71 15.06
N VAL A 434 33.45 12.53 15.52
CA VAL A 434 32.21 11.90 15.06
C VAL A 434 31.15 12.02 16.15
N ALA A 435 30.09 12.80 15.88
CA ALA A 435 28.92 12.91 16.75
C ALA A 435 27.97 11.73 16.49
N THR A 436 27.92 10.76 17.40
CA THR A 436 27.03 9.57 17.31
C THR A 436 25.92 9.56 18.39
N GLY A 437 25.66 10.67 19.08
CA GLY A 437 24.55 10.79 20.03
C GLY A 437 23.30 11.41 19.42
N SER A 438 22.15 10.74 19.48
CA SER A 438 20.85 11.34 19.13
C SER A 438 20.51 12.46 20.13
N LEU A 439 20.09 13.63 19.62
CA LEU A 439 19.68 14.81 20.42
C LEU A 439 18.55 14.49 21.41
N LEU A 440 17.81 13.41 21.19
CA LEU A 440 16.77 12.91 22.08
C LEU A 440 17.32 12.45 23.45
N TYR A 441 18.60 12.04 23.53
CA TYR A 441 19.24 11.65 24.79
C TYR A 441 19.45 12.82 25.77
N GLY A 442 19.54 14.05 25.26
CA GLY A 442 19.71 15.26 26.07
C GLY A 442 18.44 16.08 26.29
N THR A 443 17.29 15.65 25.75
CA THR A 443 16.06 16.45 25.73
C THR A 443 15.02 15.90 26.72
N GLU A 444 14.40 16.80 27.48
CA GLU A 444 13.32 16.49 28.41
C GLU A 444 12.17 17.50 28.36
N VAL A 445 11.00 17.00 28.72
CA VAL A 445 9.80 17.80 28.93
C VAL A 445 9.50 17.83 30.42
N GLU A 446 9.46 19.02 31.01
CA GLU A 446 9.07 19.26 32.39
C GLU A 446 7.69 19.93 32.42
N ILE A 447 6.78 19.38 33.23
CA ILE A 447 5.48 19.97 33.52
C ILE A 447 5.35 20.19 35.02
N GLY A 448 4.84 21.34 35.43
CA GLY A 448 4.75 21.72 36.83
C GLY A 448 3.51 22.53 37.19
N ARG A 449 3.14 22.48 38.47
CA ARG A 449 1.98 23.19 39.02
C ARG A 449 2.20 23.57 40.49
N TYR A 450 1.73 24.75 40.89
CA TYR A 450 1.59 25.10 42.29
C TYR A 450 0.29 24.53 42.87
N LEU A 451 0.39 23.66 43.88
CA LEU A 451 -0.76 23.18 44.64
C LEU A 451 -1.19 24.20 45.70
N THR A 452 -0.21 24.94 46.22
CA THR A 452 -0.37 26.09 47.10
C THR A 452 0.75 27.08 46.78
N PRO A 453 0.74 28.32 47.30
CA PRO A 453 1.86 29.26 47.11
C PRO A 453 3.22 28.70 47.57
N ASN A 454 3.22 27.69 48.42
CA ASN A 454 4.42 27.13 49.06
C ASN A 454 4.73 25.69 48.62
N ILE A 455 3.89 25.07 47.78
CA ILE A 455 4.06 23.67 47.34
C ILE A 455 3.96 23.62 45.82
N PHE A 456 5.07 23.29 45.18
CA PHE A 456 5.18 23.10 43.74
C PHE A 456 5.43 21.62 43.43
N VAL A 457 4.72 21.08 42.44
CA VAL A 457 4.88 19.70 41.99
C VAL A 457 5.27 19.73 40.52
N ARG A 458 6.31 18.96 40.18
CA ARG A 458 6.78 18.79 38.81
C ARG A 458 6.92 17.34 38.41
N ALA A 459 6.71 17.06 37.14
CA ALA A 459 7.01 15.79 36.51
C ALA A 459 7.92 16.04 35.31
N THR A 460 8.94 15.19 35.15
CA THR A 460 9.94 15.30 34.08
C THR A 460 9.92 14.03 33.24
N GLN A 461 9.89 14.19 31.92
CA GLN A 461 9.91 13.10 30.96
C GLN A 461 11.11 13.27 30.02
N PRO A 462 12.17 12.47 30.19
CA PRO A 462 13.27 12.40 29.24
C PRO A 462 12.83 11.68 27.96
N LEU A 463 13.31 12.14 26.79
CA LEU A 463 12.95 11.56 25.49
C LEU A 463 13.92 10.47 25.00
N GLY A 464 15.06 10.29 25.67
CA GLY A 464 16.13 9.34 25.32
C GLY A 464 16.07 7.96 25.98
N GLY A 465 14.88 7.49 26.39
CA GLY A 465 14.72 6.17 27.02
C GLY A 465 15.09 6.08 28.50
N PHE A 466 15.29 7.20 29.20
CA PHE A 466 15.46 7.24 30.66
C PHE A 466 14.10 7.19 31.38
N LEU A 467 14.11 6.77 32.66
CA LEU A 467 12.90 6.76 33.48
C LEU A 467 12.36 8.17 33.73
N PRO A 468 11.02 8.35 33.74
CA PRO A 468 10.41 9.61 34.13
C PRO A 468 10.70 9.95 35.58
N GLY A 469 10.86 11.24 35.84
CA GLY A 469 11.02 11.80 37.15
C GLY A 469 9.79 12.54 37.65
N ALA A 470 9.74 12.74 38.96
CA ALA A 470 8.75 13.57 39.63
C ALA A 470 9.39 14.20 40.86
N ALA A 471 9.06 15.45 41.14
CA ALA A 471 9.52 16.12 42.35
C ALA A 471 8.42 16.98 42.97
N VAL A 472 8.49 17.08 44.29
CA VAL A 472 7.68 17.96 45.12
C VAL A 472 8.64 18.91 45.82
N GLU A 473 8.42 20.19 45.61
CA GLU A 473 9.13 21.28 46.26
C GLU A 473 8.20 21.92 47.29
N TRP A 474 8.69 22.05 48.53
CA TRP A 474 7.96 22.66 49.64
C TRP A 474 8.80 23.76 50.29
N SER A 475 8.35 24.99 50.16
CA SER A 475 8.89 26.16 50.86
C SER A 475 8.21 26.31 52.22
N PHE A 476 8.83 25.80 53.28
CA PHE A 476 8.24 25.81 54.62
C PHE A 476 8.62 27.04 55.45
N LEU A 477 9.67 27.77 55.05
CA LEU A 477 10.02 29.11 55.52
C LEU A 477 10.41 29.96 54.31
N PRO A 478 10.40 31.31 54.41
CA PRO A 478 10.76 32.19 53.29
C PRO A 478 12.11 31.85 52.64
N ASP A 479 13.09 31.44 53.45
CA ASP A 479 14.45 31.15 52.99
C ASP A 479 14.76 29.65 52.91
N TRP A 480 13.80 28.78 53.23
CA TRP A 480 14.01 27.33 53.27
C TRP A 480 13.09 26.59 52.33
N ARG A 481 13.70 25.73 51.51
CA ARG A 481 13.01 24.90 50.53
C ARG A 481 13.46 23.45 50.69
N LEU A 482 12.50 22.55 50.84
CA LEU A 482 12.71 21.11 50.81
C LEU A 482 12.26 20.59 49.45
N GLU A 483 13.14 19.85 48.76
CA GLU A 483 12.80 19.16 47.53
C GLU A 483 12.89 17.65 47.75
N PHE A 484 11.82 16.95 47.40
CA PHE A 484 11.79 15.50 47.34
C PHE A 484 11.51 15.08 45.90
N GLY A 485 12.38 14.26 45.32
CA GLY A 485 12.27 13.89 43.92
C GLY A 485 12.67 12.46 43.63
N THR A 486 12.24 11.98 42.48
CA THR A 486 12.68 10.73 41.89
C THR A 486 13.08 10.95 40.44
N GLU A 487 14.17 10.32 40.01
CA GLU A 487 14.70 10.39 38.65
C GLU A 487 15.51 9.14 38.31
N ASP A 488 15.89 9.00 37.03
CA ASP A 488 16.78 7.94 36.58
C ASP A 488 18.21 8.16 37.13
N ARG A 489 18.80 7.12 37.74
CA ARG A 489 20.18 7.15 38.24
C ARG A 489 21.18 7.61 37.17
N ALA A 490 20.95 7.22 35.93
CA ALA A 490 21.86 7.47 34.83
C ALA A 490 22.13 8.97 34.62
N ARG A 491 21.15 9.82 34.94
CA ARG A 491 21.28 11.27 34.82
C ARG A 491 22.21 11.89 35.82
N ARG A 492 22.20 11.40 37.06
CA ARG A 492 23.03 11.97 38.11
C ARG A 492 24.52 11.72 37.87
N TYR A 493 24.83 10.69 37.09
CA TYR A 493 26.19 10.24 36.77
C TYR A 493 26.66 10.58 35.36
N SER A 494 25.78 11.03 34.44
CA SER A 494 26.19 11.40 33.07
C SER A 494 27.16 12.59 33.01
N ALA A 495 27.28 13.36 34.10
CA ALA A 495 28.31 14.39 34.26
C ALA A 495 29.72 13.82 34.58
N TYR A 496 29.83 12.54 34.92
CA TYR A 496 31.06 11.90 35.43
C TYR A 496 31.31 10.51 34.79
N GLY A 497 31.56 10.44 33.47
CA GLY A 497 32.30 9.32 32.85
C GLY A 497 31.58 8.50 31.77
N ASN A 498 32.40 7.90 30.90
CA ASN A 498 32.01 7.26 29.62
C ASN A 498 31.69 5.76 29.71
N SER A 499 31.33 5.21 30.88
CA SER A 499 30.96 3.79 30.97
C SER A 499 29.46 3.61 30.72
N LEU A 500 29.11 3.09 29.53
CA LEU A 500 27.74 2.85 29.06
C LEU A 500 27.04 1.63 29.71
N ASP A 501 27.59 1.02 30.75
CA ASP A 501 26.87 0.04 31.59
C ASP A 501 26.07 0.76 32.68
N VAL A 502 25.17 1.65 32.26
CA VAL A 502 24.32 2.41 33.18
C VAL A 502 22.96 1.74 33.23
N PHE A 503 22.74 0.88 34.23
CA PHE A 503 21.43 0.33 34.52
C PHE A 503 20.44 1.48 34.78
N SER A 504 19.41 1.59 33.95
CA SER A 504 18.25 2.43 34.24
C SER A 504 17.59 1.93 35.52
N ASN A 505 17.78 2.68 36.61
CA ASN A 505 17.23 2.34 37.91
C ASN A 505 16.75 3.61 38.60
N ARG A 506 15.58 3.53 39.23
CA ARG A 506 14.94 4.69 39.86
C ARG A 506 15.70 5.08 41.12
N THR A 507 16.03 6.36 41.24
CA THR A 507 16.62 6.94 42.45
C THR A 507 15.63 7.87 43.12
N TRP A 508 15.80 8.03 44.44
CA TRP A 508 15.03 8.95 45.26
C TRP A 508 16.01 9.92 45.91
N GLY A 509 15.70 11.21 45.84
CA GLY A 509 16.51 12.28 46.37
C GLY A 509 15.71 13.14 47.33
N LEU A 510 16.35 13.59 48.39
CA LEU A 510 15.86 14.65 49.27
C LEU A 510 16.96 15.70 49.36
N MET A 511 16.61 16.94 49.02
CA MET A 511 17.51 18.08 49.04
C MET A 511 16.92 19.19 49.89
N LEU A 512 17.76 19.84 50.69
CA LEU A 512 17.38 20.96 51.54
C LEU A 512 18.18 22.18 51.11
N PHE A 513 17.47 23.22 50.70
CA PHE A 513 18.05 24.47 50.26
C PHE A 513 17.78 25.56 51.28
N ARG A 514 18.80 26.39 51.53
CA ARG A 514 18.70 27.61 52.32
C ARG A 514 19.27 28.77 51.50
N GLN A 515 18.46 29.79 51.25
CA GLN A 515 18.91 31.02 50.61
C GLN A 515 19.49 31.99 51.65
N TRP A 516 20.55 32.70 51.30
CA TRP A 516 21.16 33.73 52.12
C TRP A 516 21.10 35.03 51.34
N ASP A 517 20.36 36.00 51.84
CA ASP A 517 20.45 37.38 51.35
C ASP A 517 21.60 38.08 52.08
N PHE A 518 22.49 38.72 51.32
CA PHE A 518 23.62 39.50 51.80
C PHE A 518 23.41 40.99 51.57
#